data_AF-A0A9X9QPY8-F1
#
_entry.id   AF-A0A9X9QPY8-F1
#
_cell.length_a   1.000
_cell.length_b   1.000
_cell.length_c   1.000
_cell.angle_alpha   90.00
_cell.angle_beta   90.00
_cell.angle_gamma   90.00
#
_symmetry.space_group_name_H-M   'P 1'
#
loop_
_entity.id
_entity.type
_entity.pdbx_description
1 polymer ?
#
loop_
_entity_poly.entity_id
_entity_poly.type
_entity_poly.pdbx_seq_one_letter_code
_entity_poly.pdbx_strand_id
1 'polypeptide(L)'
;MTPHDVQKLQELEEKYEAFFPKLEELIISFAQVEAAYDDYRALRDFYGSEDWFHFRTQETEGLKAGILSEDQLYELICEHNDLLGRLLRFSSTMYRHL
;
A
#
# COMPACT_ATOMS: atom_id res chain seq x y z
N MET A 1 14.74 13.73 -40.19
CA MET A 1 13.46 13.39 -39.51
C MET A 1 12.33 13.71 -40.46
N THR A 2 11.51 12.71 -40.74
CA THR A 2 10.24 12.88 -41.43
C THR A 2 9.19 13.42 -40.45
N PRO A 3 8.07 13.99 -40.92
CA PRO A 3 6.96 14.38 -40.04
C PRO A 3 6.45 13.23 -39.16
N HIS A 4 6.46 12.00 -39.69
CA HIS A 4 6.10 10.79 -38.95
C HIS A 4 7.08 10.51 -37.79
N ASP A 5 8.39 10.73 -37.99
CA ASP A 5 9.38 10.55 -36.92
C ASP A 5 9.16 11.54 -35.76
N VAL A 6 8.83 12.79 -36.10
CA VAL A 6 8.55 13.84 -35.11
C VAL A 6 7.31 13.48 -34.29
N GLN A 7 6.22 13.07 -34.96
CA GLN A 7 4.99 12.64 -34.29
C GLN A 7 5.26 11.46 -33.33
N LYS A 8 5.98 10.45 -33.79
CA LYS A 8 6.30 9.28 -32.95
C LYS A 8 7.11 9.66 -31.72
N LEU A 9 8.07 10.59 -31.84
CA LEU A 9 8.86 11.05 -30.70
C LEU A 9 7.99 11.82 -29.70
N GLN A 10 7.09 12.69 -30.16
CA GLN A 10 6.16 13.41 -29.28
C GLN A 10 5.25 12.45 -28.51
N GLU A 11 4.69 11.44 -29.19
CA GLU A 11 3.86 10.42 -28.54
C GLU A 11 4.62 9.59 -27.50
N LEU A 12 5.93 9.37 -27.69
CA LEU A 12 6.76 8.67 -26.71
C LEU A 12 7.13 9.55 -25.52
N GLU A 13 7.44 10.84 -25.78
CA GLU A 13 7.71 11.82 -24.74
C GLU A 13 6.49 11.98 -23.82
N GLU A 14 5.29 12.15 -24.39
CA GLU A 14 4.04 12.25 -23.63
C GLU A 14 3.79 11.01 -22.75
N LYS A 15 4.11 9.81 -23.26
CA LYS A 15 4.00 8.57 -22.46
C LYS A 15 5.02 8.53 -21.32
N TYR A 16 6.25 9.00 -21.57
CA TYR A 16 7.29 9.07 -20.56
C TYR A 16 6.91 10.06 -19.45
N GLU A 17 6.54 11.29 -19.82
CA GLU A 17 6.11 12.34 -18.90
C GLU A 17 4.89 11.92 -18.07
N ALA A 18 3.99 11.11 -18.64
CA ALA A 18 2.85 10.58 -17.91
C ALA A 18 3.16 9.40 -16.97
N PHE A 19 4.11 8.53 -17.35
CA PHE A 19 4.39 7.29 -16.61
C PHE A 19 5.46 7.45 -15.54
N PHE A 20 6.58 8.09 -15.86
CA PHE A 20 7.76 8.11 -15.00
C PHE A 20 7.49 8.74 -13.62
N PRO A 21 6.79 9.89 -13.51
CA PRO A 21 6.48 10.47 -12.21
C PRO A 21 5.63 9.54 -11.33
N LYS A 22 4.69 8.77 -11.91
CA LYS A 22 3.86 7.81 -11.17
C LYS A 22 4.68 6.65 -10.62
N LEU A 23 5.71 6.21 -11.37
CA LEU A 23 6.63 5.19 -10.91
C LEU A 23 7.48 5.72 -9.74
N GLU A 24 7.97 6.95 -9.83
CA GLU A 24 8.73 7.58 -8.74
C GLU A 24 7.88 7.73 -7.46
N GLU A 25 6.64 8.21 -7.58
CA GLU A 25 5.70 8.30 -6.46
C GLU A 25 5.44 6.93 -5.81
N LEU A 26 5.27 5.87 -6.62
CA LEU A 26 5.11 4.51 -6.12
C LEU A 26 6.35 4.02 -5.38
N ILE A 27 7.55 4.27 -5.91
CA ILE A 27 8.82 3.88 -5.27
C ILE A 27 8.96 4.56 -3.90
N ILE A 28 8.69 5.86 -3.82
CA ILE A 28 8.76 6.62 -2.56
C ILE A 28 7.75 6.09 -1.55
N SER A 29 6.50 5.92 -1.97
CA SER A 29 5.43 5.42 -1.09
C SER A 29 5.72 4.00 -0.60
N PHE A 30 6.25 3.15 -1.47
CA PHE A 30 6.62 1.78 -1.11
C PHE A 30 7.72 1.76 -0.05
N ALA A 31 8.78 2.56 -0.22
CA ALA A 31 9.86 2.66 0.76
C ALA A 31 9.36 3.14 2.15
N GLN A 32 8.38 4.04 2.17
CA GLN A 32 7.75 4.50 3.42
C GLN A 32 6.97 3.38 4.11
N VAL A 33 6.23 2.58 3.35
CA VAL A 33 5.50 1.41 3.89
C VAL A 33 6.47 0.34 4.37
N GLU A 34 7.54 0.05 3.63
CA GLU A 34 8.58 -0.89 4.04
C GLU A 34 9.23 -0.48 5.37
N ALA A 35 9.55 0.81 5.53
CA ALA A 35 10.14 1.33 6.76
C ALA A 35 9.20 1.23 7.98
N ALA A 36 7.89 1.28 7.77
CA ALA A 36 6.87 1.18 8.83
C ALA A 36 6.25 -0.23 8.96
N TYR A 37 6.76 -1.23 8.23
CA TYR A 37 6.10 -2.53 8.15
C TYR A 37 6.09 -3.29 9.49
N ASP A 38 7.04 -3.00 10.37
CA ASP A 38 7.11 -3.55 11.72
C ASP A 38 5.93 -3.10 12.59
N ASP A 39 5.46 -1.87 12.40
CA ASP A 39 4.28 -1.35 13.08
C ASP A 39 3.02 -2.09 12.62
N TYR A 40 2.90 -2.36 11.31
CA TYR A 40 1.81 -3.20 10.79
C TYR A 40 1.84 -4.61 11.40
N ARG A 41 3.03 -5.23 11.51
CA ARG A 41 3.18 -6.55 12.15
C ARG A 41 2.67 -6.52 13.59
N ALA A 42 3.10 -5.53 14.37
CA ALA A 42 2.65 -5.36 15.75
C ALA A 42 1.13 -5.18 15.86
N LEU A 43 0.52 -4.35 14.99
CA LEU A 43 -0.93 -4.14 14.97
C LEU A 43 -1.71 -5.39 14.58
N ARG A 44 -1.21 -6.15 13.60
CA ARG A 44 -1.79 -7.42 13.17
C ARG A 44 -1.73 -8.47 14.29
N ASP A 45 -0.58 -8.58 14.95
CA ASP A 45 -0.37 -9.56 16.02
C ASP A 45 -1.20 -9.19 17.26
N PHE A 46 -1.43 -7.90 17.50
CA PHE A 46 -2.30 -7.42 18.56
C PHE A 46 -3.77 -7.77 18.30
N TYR A 47 -4.28 -7.62 17.08
CA TYR A 47 -5.69 -7.87 16.77
C TYR A 47 -6.09 -9.33 17.05
N GLY A 48 -7.04 -9.54 17.96
CA GLY A 48 -7.48 -10.88 18.38
C GLY A 48 -6.55 -11.59 19.38
N SER A 49 -5.50 -10.91 19.86
CA SER A 49 -4.67 -11.41 20.98
C SER A 49 -5.43 -11.37 22.32
N GLU A 50 -4.91 -12.09 23.32
CA GLU A 50 -5.42 -12.02 24.70
C GLU A 50 -5.41 -10.59 25.24
N ASP A 51 -4.36 -9.82 24.96
CA ASP A 51 -4.24 -8.42 25.35
C ASP A 51 -5.35 -7.57 24.70
N TRP A 52 -5.62 -7.77 23.41
CA TRP A 52 -6.71 -7.06 22.74
C TRP A 52 -8.08 -7.38 23.35
N PHE A 53 -8.35 -8.66 23.63
CA PHE A 53 -9.57 -9.07 24.33
C PHE A 53 -9.66 -8.52 25.76
N HIS A 54 -8.53 -8.43 26.45
CA HIS A 54 -8.45 -7.87 27.79
C HIS A 54 -8.72 -6.36 27.79
N PHE A 55 -8.10 -5.59 26.90
CA PHE A 55 -8.25 -4.14 26.86
C PHE A 55 -9.62 -3.71 26.33
N ARG A 56 -10.19 -4.41 25.35
CA ARG A 56 -11.48 -4.03 24.77
C ARG A 56 -12.68 -4.19 25.72
N THR A 57 -12.52 -4.93 26.81
CA THR A 57 -13.57 -5.12 27.83
C THR A 57 -13.45 -4.13 29.01
N GLN A 58 -12.43 -3.27 29.00
CA GLN A 58 -12.20 -2.26 30.03
C GLN A 58 -12.84 -0.92 29.65
N GLU A 59 -13.13 -0.09 30.65
CA GLU A 59 -13.49 1.30 30.43
C GLU A 59 -12.29 2.09 29.91
N THR A 60 -12.42 2.67 28.72
CA THR A 60 -11.37 3.47 28.08
C THR A 60 -11.74 4.96 28.02
N GLU A 61 -12.49 5.46 29.01
CA GLU A 61 -13.00 6.85 28.99
C GLU A 61 -11.87 7.85 28.74
N GLY A 62 -12.04 8.70 27.72
CA GLY A 62 -11.07 9.71 27.32
C GLY A 62 -9.90 9.22 26.46
N LEU A 63 -9.75 7.91 26.23
CA LEU A 63 -8.73 7.35 25.34
C LEU A 63 -9.28 7.16 23.91
N LYS A 64 -8.56 7.63 22.89
CA LYS A 64 -8.86 7.29 21.49
C LYS A 64 -8.43 5.84 21.21
N ALA A 65 -9.28 4.89 21.59
CA ALA A 65 -9.00 3.46 21.55
C ALA A 65 -9.62 2.74 20.33
N GLY A 66 -9.64 3.36 19.16
CA GLY A 66 -10.31 2.79 17.97
C GLY A 66 -9.78 1.40 17.56
N ILE A 67 -8.52 1.10 17.86
CA ILE A 67 -7.88 -0.21 17.66
C ILE A 67 -8.52 -1.34 18.50
N LEU A 68 -9.30 -1.01 19.54
CA LEU A 68 -10.06 -1.98 20.34
C LEU A 68 -11.44 -2.28 19.77
N SER A 69 -11.87 -1.54 18.73
CA SER A 69 -13.06 -1.90 17.95
C SER A 69 -12.81 -3.18 17.14
N GLU A 70 -13.90 -3.86 16.76
CA GLU A 70 -13.82 -5.02 15.89
C GLU A 70 -13.42 -4.63 14.45
N ASP A 71 -13.74 -3.40 14.02
CA ASP A 71 -13.67 -2.98 12.63
C ASP A 71 -12.29 -2.41 12.24
N GLN A 72 -11.70 -1.52 13.03
CA GLN A 72 -10.58 -0.71 12.56
C GLN A 72 -9.33 -1.53 12.18
N LEU A 73 -8.94 -2.49 13.02
CA LEU A 73 -7.80 -3.36 12.72
C LEU A 73 -8.16 -4.45 11.69
N TYR A 74 -9.42 -4.86 11.64
CA TYR A 74 -9.92 -5.77 10.60
C TYR A 74 -9.81 -5.13 9.21
N GLU A 75 -10.31 -3.89 9.06
CA GLU A 75 -10.20 -3.11 7.82
C GLU A 75 -8.75 -2.93 7.39
N LEU A 76 -7.85 -2.60 8.32
CA LEU A 76 -6.42 -2.51 8.05
C LEU A 76 -5.85 -3.82 7.47
N ILE A 77 -6.20 -4.96 8.08
CA ILE A 77 -5.73 -6.29 7.63
C ILE A 77 -6.31 -6.63 6.24
N CYS A 78 -7.58 -6.29 5.99
CA CYS A 78 -8.22 -6.47 4.69
C CYS A 78 -7.53 -5.65 3.60
N GLU A 79 -7.35 -4.35 3.81
CA GLU A 79 -6.68 -3.45 2.86
C GLU A 79 -5.23 -3.90 2.59
N HIS A 80 -4.51 -4.33 3.63
CA HIS A 80 -3.18 -4.90 3.47
C HIS A 80 -3.19 -6.14 2.55
N ASN A 81 -4.11 -7.08 2.78
CA ASN A 81 -4.19 -8.31 1.99
C ASN A 81 -4.59 -8.03 0.53
N ASP A 82 -5.49 -7.07 0.31
CA ASP A 82 -5.86 -6.61 -1.02
C ASP A 82 -4.67 -5.97 -1.76
N LEU A 83 -3.89 -5.15 -1.05
CA LEU A 83 -2.65 -4.57 -1.58
C LEU A 83 -1.64 -5.68 -1.95
N LEU A 84 -1.41 -6.67 -1.09
CA LEU A 84 -0.54 -7.81 -1.38
C LEU A 84 -0.97 -8.51 -2.69
N GLY A 85 -2.26 -8.77 -2.85
CA GLY A 85 -2.80 -9.38 -4.08
C GLY A 85 -2.55 -8.52 -5.33
N ARG A 86 -2.67 -7.19 -5.22
CA ARG A 86 -2.37 -6.26 -6.32
C ARG A 86 -0.88 -6.26 -6.65
N LEU A 87 0.00 -6.23 -5.65
CA LEU A 87 1.45 -6.25 -5.83
C LEU A 87 1.93 -7.54 -6.47
N LEU A 88 1.39 -8.70 -6.07
CA LEU A 88 1.73 -10.00 -6.69
C LEU A 88 1.33 -10.06 -8.17
N ARG A 89 0.14 -9.53 -8.53
CA ARG A 89 -0.28 -9.45 -9.94
C ARG A 89 0.59 -8.48 -10.73
N PHE A 90 0.92 -7.34 -10.12
CA PHE A 90 1.73 -6.31 -10.77
C PHE A 90 3.17 -6.79 -10.97
N SER A 91 3.80 -7.41 -9.97
CA SER A 91 5.14 -7.98 -10.09
C SER A 91 5.20 -9.06 -11.18
N SER A 92 4.22 -9.95 -11.26
CA SER A 92 4.11 -10.94 -12.35
C SER A 92 4.00 -10.28 -13.73
N THR A 93 3.27 -9.17 -13.82
CA THR A 93 3.16 -8.39 -15.06
C THR A 93 4.50 -7.76 -15.44
N MET A 94 5.20 -7.14 -14.49
CA MET A 94 6.54 -6.57 -14.72
C MET A 94 7.53 -7.64 -15.16
N TYR A 95 7.58 -8.79 -14.46
CA TYR A 95 8.49 -9.90 -14.80
C TYR A 95 8.27 -10.46 -16.21
N ARG A 96 7.04 -10.43 -16.72
CA ARG A 96 6.75 -10.89 -18.11
C ARG A 96 7.39 -9.98 -19.17
N HIS A 97 7.69 -8.74 -18.81
CA HIS A 97 8.23 -7.71 -19.69
C HIS A 97 9.70 -7.36 -19.38
N LEU A 98 10.35 -8.12 -18.50
CA LEU A 98 11.81 -8.15 -18.31
C LEU A 98 12.44 -9.18 -19.27
#